data_AF-A0A120FFA1-F1
#
_entry.id   AF-A0A120FFA1-F1
#
_cell.length_a   1.000
_cell.length_b   1.000
_cell.length_c   1.000
_cell.angle_alpha   90.00
_cell.angle_beta   90.00
_cell.angle_gamma   90.00
#
_symmetry.space_group_name_H-M   'P 1'
#
loop_
_entity.id
_entity.type
_entity.pdbx_description
1 polymer ?
#
loop_
_entity_poly.entity_id
_entity_poly.type
_entity_poly.pdbx_seq_one_letter_code
_entity_poly.pdbx_strand_id
1 'polypeptide(L)'
;MEMRPIFARLRPDPHASGVADKLHELGLDIARLNSETRRALNEEHARMCAEGYYNSGYVAIRLFVWYVTDSGRFDAACLTQPGTISRSISTIRRWASADPTQAAAIEIEITALKIFLLQIFDRVSAPRHARQAAQDRLLGA
;
A
#
# COMPACT_ATOMS: atom_id res chain seq x y z
N MET A 1 -0.89 -26.56 9.94
CA MET A 1 -1.32 -26.71 8.54
C MET A 1 -1.97 -25.39 8.14
N GLU A 2 -1.17 -24.46 7.60
CA GLU A 2 -1.65 -23.13 7.26
C GLU A 2 -2.38 -23.18 5.90
N MET A 3 -3.68 -22.87 5.88
CA MET A 3 -4.42 -22.66 4.64
C MET A 3 -3.96 -21.33 4.02
N ARG A 4 -3.02 -21.40 3.08
CA ARG A 4 -2.61 -20.26 2.27
C ARG A 4 -3.64 -20.03 1.14
N PRO A 5 -4.11 -18.80 0.89
CA PRO A 5 -5.08 -18.55 -0.17
C PRO A 5 -4.52 -18.92 -1.55
N ILE A 6 -5.31 -19.64 -2.35
CA ILE A 6 -4.95 -20.24 -3.66
C ILE A 6 -4.88 -19.19 -4.81
N PHE A 7 -5.15 -17.92 -4.51
CA PHE A 7 -5.78 -17.02 -5.48
C PHE A 7 -4.85 -16.12 -6.32
N ALA A 8 -3.53 -16.28 -6.22
CA ALA A 8 -2.58 -15.45 -6.98
C ALA A 8 -2.06 -16.08 -8.30
N ARG A 9 -2.59 -17.25 -8.70
CA ARG A 9 -2.15 -18.04 -9.87
C ARG A 9 -2.81 -17.67 -11.20
N LEU A 10 -3.18 -16.41 -11.42
CA LEU A 10 -3.75 -15.98 -12.70
C LEU A 10 -2.63 -15.46 -13.62
N ARG A 11 -2.60 -15.98 -14.85
CA ARG A 11 -1.64 -15.61 -15.91
C ARG A 11 -1.55 -14.08 -16.06
N PRO A 12 -0.36 -13.54 -16.34
CA PRO A 12 -0.20 -12.12 -16.61
C PRO A 12 -1.04 -11.71 -17.83
N ASP A 13 -1.93 -10.74 -17.63
CA ASP A 13 -2.70 -10.08 -18.68
C ASP A 13 -1.74 -9.20 -19.51
N PRO A 14 -1.68 -9.35 -20.85
CA PRO A 14 -0.80 -8.56 -21.71
C PRO A 14 -1.12 -7.05 -21.74
N HIS A 15 -2.25 -6.62 -21.15
CA HIS A 15 -2.64 -5.22 -21.00
C HIS A 15 -2.58 -4.70 -19.55
N ALA A 16 -2.17 -5.54 -18.59
CA ALA A 16 -2.04 -5.09 -17.20
C ALA A 16 -0.89 -4.09 -17.08
N SER A 17 -1.17 -2.89 -16.56
CA SER A 17 -0.11 -1.94 -16.21
C SER A 17 0.87 -2.62 -15.24
N GLY A 18 2.14 -2.28 -15.37
CA GLY A 18 3.19 -2.88 -14.55
C GLY A 18 2.99 -2.55 -13.07
N VAL A 19 3.65 -3.32 -12.20
CA VAL A 19 3.69 -3.04 -10.76
C VAL A 19 4.17 -1.61 -10.49
N ALA A 20 5.13 -1.11 -11.28
CA ALA A 20 5.63 0.26 -11.18
C ALA A 20 4.55 1.32 -11.45
N ASP A 21 3.73 1.13 -12.49
CA ASP A 21 2.62 2.05 -12.82
C ASP A 21 1.56 2.05 -11.72
N LYS A 22 1.26 0.87 -11.16
CA LYS A 22 0.33 0.74 -10.05
C LYS A 22 0.87 1.39 -8.78
N LEU A 23 2.16 1.25 -8.48
CA LEU A 23 2.80 1.97 -7.37
C LEU A 23 2.72 3.49 -7.58
N HIS A 24 2.89 3.96 -8.81
CA HIS A 24 2.71 5.38 -9.13
C HIS A 24 1.24 5.84 -8.97
N GLU A 25 0.26 5.03 -9.35
CA GLU A 25 -1.18 5.29 -9.13
C GLU A 25 -1.53 5.34 -7.62
N LEU A 26 -0.83 4.56 -6.79
CA LEU A 26 -0.89 4.64 -5.32
C LEU A 26 -0.12 5.85 -4.76
N GLY A 27 0.59 6.58 -5.62
CA GLY A 27 1.31 7.80 -5.32
C GLY A 27 2.73 7.61 -4.80
N LEU A 28 3.34 6.44 -5.02
CA LEU A 28 4.76 6.20 -4.80
C LEU A 28 5.57 6.56 -6.05
N ASP A 29 6.48 7.51 -5.93
CA ASP A 29 7.43 7.84 -6.98
C ASP A 29 8.74 7.06 -6.80
N ILE A 30 8.85 5.94 -7.52
CA ILE A 30 10.02 5.05 -7.47
C ILE A 30 11.29 5.78 -7.91
N ALA A 31 11.18 6.79 -8.79
CA ALA A 31 12.33 7.56 -9.27
C ALA A 31 12.98 8.37 -8.15
N ARG A 32 12.20 8.78 -7.14
CA ARG A 32 12.66 9.55 -5.97
C ARG A 32 13.24 8.69 -4.84
N LEU A 33 13.04 7.37 -4.88
CA LEU A 33 13.66 6.46 -3.92
C LEU A 33 15.18 6.47 -4.05
N ASN A 34 15.87 6.50 -2.92
CA ASN A 34 17.32 6.26 -2.90
C ASN A 34 17.66 4.82 -3.36
N SER A 35 18.92 4.59 -3.70
CA SER A 35 19.37 3.31 -4.27
C SER A 35 19.14 2.11 -3.35
N GLU A 36 19.34 2.29 -2.04
CA GLU A 36 19.16 1.22 -1.06
C GLU A 36 17.68 0.82 -0.93
N THR A 37 16.79 1.81 -0.80
CA THR A 37 15.34 1.59 -0.71
C THR A 37 14.79 0.98 -2.00
N ARG A 38 15.29 1.44 -3.17
CA ARG A 38 14.90 0.85 -4.46
C ARG A 38 15.34 -0.61 -4.55
N ARG A 39 16.55 -0.94 -4.09
CA ARG A 39 17.03 -2.33 -4.04
C ARG A 39 16.14 -3.18 -3.12
N ALA A 40 15.84 -2.71 -1.92
CA ALA A 40 14.98 -3.42 -0.98
C ALA A 40 13.56 -3.65 -1.55
N LEU A 41 13.00 -2.66 -2.25
CA LEU A 41 11.70 -2.79 -2.91
C LEU A 41 11.72 -3.83 -4.04
N ASN A 42 12.82 -3.92 -4.79
CA ASN A 42 12.99 -4.95 -5.82
C ASN A 42 13.17 -6.36 -5.23
N GLU A 43 13.91 -6.48 -4.12
CA GLU A 43 14.08 -7.74 -3.39
C GLU A 43 12.74 -8.23 -2.82
N GLU A 44 11.95 -7.31 -2.26
CA GLU A 44 10.61 -7.59 -1.78
C GLU A 44 9.67 -8.06 -2.89
N HIS A 45 9.72 -7.37 -4.05
CA HIS A 45 8.95 -7.75 -5.21
C HIS A 45 9.34 -9.16 -5.71
N ALA A 46 10.64 -9.45 -5.79
CA ALA A 46 11.12 -10.77 -6.17
C ALA A 46 10.68 -11.87 -5.19
N ARG A 47 10.68 -11.57 -3.88
CA ARG A 47 10.17 -12.49 -2.84
C ARG A 47 8.69 -12.80 -3.04
N MET A 48 7.85 -11.78 -3.29
CA MET A 48 6.42 -11.98 -3.56
C MET A 48 6.19 -12.82 -4.82
N CYS A 49 6.96 -12.59 -5.89
CA CYS A 49 6.88 -13.42 -7.09
C CYS A 49 7.28 -14.88 -6.80
N ALA A 50 8.33 -15.11 -6.00
CA ALA A 50 8.75 -16.45 -5.58
C ALA A 50 7.68 -17.17 -4.72
N GLU A 51 6.89 -16.43 -3.95
CA GLU A 51 5.73 -16.94 -3.21
C GLU A 51 4.50 -17.22 -4.08
N GLY A 52 4.56 -16.85 -5.37
CA GLY A 52 3.52 -17.12 -6.35
C GLY A 52 2.52 -15.98 -6.55
N TYR A 53 2.85 -14.76 -6.14
CA TYR A 53 2.04 -13.57 -6.40
C TYR A 53 2.35 -12.94 -7.76
N TYR A 54 1.37 -12.90 -8.67
CA TYR A 54 1.55 -12.37 -10.04
C TYR A 54 0.55 -11.28 -10.44
N ASN A 55 -0.50 -11.04 -9.66
CA ASN A 55 -1.44 -9.96 -9.94
C ASN A 55 -0.77 -8.61 -9.64
N SER A 56 -0.55 -7.76 -10.65
CA SER A 56 0.21 -6.52 -10.51
C SER A 56 -0.45 -5.52 -9.55
N GLY A 57 -1.78 -5.45 -9.51
CA GLY A 57 -2.52 -4.61 -8.57
C GLY A 57 -2.30 -5.05 -7.13
N TYR A 58 -2.46 -6.34 -6.85
CA TYR A 58 -2.26 -6.90 -5.51
C TYR A 58 -0.80 -6.77 -5.06
N VAL A 59 0.16 -7.08 -5.93
CA VAL A 59 1.60 -6.93 -5.65
C VAL A 59 1.93 -5.46 -5.35
N ALA A 60 1.41 -4.51 -6.13
CA ALA A 60 1.63 -3.09 -5.88
C ALA A 60 1.02 -2.63 -4.55
N ILE A 61 -0.17 -3.12 -4.18
CA ILE A 61 -0.78 -2.83 -2.86
C ILE A 61 0.16 -3.30 -1.76
N ARG A 62 0.58 -4.57 -1.78
CA ARG A 62 1.45 -5.12 -0.73
C ARG A 62 2.80 -4.43 -0.66
N LEU A 63 3.43 -4.14 -1.80
CA LEU A 63 4.69 -3.40 -1.84
C LEU A 63 4.54 -1.98 -1.28
N PHE A 64 3.45 -1.29 -1.63
CA PHE A 64 3.16 0.04 -1.10
C PHE A 64 2.95 0.00 0.41
N VAL A 65 2.13 -0.94 0.90
CA VAL A 65 1.87 -1.09 2.34
C VAL A 65 3.17 -1.41 3.07
N TRP A 66 3.89 -2.45 2.65
CA TRP A 66 5.21 -2.80 3.21
C TRP A 66 6.16 -1.60 3.23
N TYR A 67 6.26 -0.84 2.14
CA TYR A 67 7.12 0.34 2.07
C TYR A 67 6.73 1.38 3.14
N VAL A 68 5.43 1.65 3.30
CA VAL A 68 4.91 2.65 4.24
C VAL A 68 5.02 2.18 5.69
N THR A 69 4.67 0.93 5.99
CA THR A 69 4.42 0.45 7.37
C THR A 69 5.59 -0.32 7.96
N ASP A 70 6.28 -1.14 7.17
CA ASP A 70 7.16 -2.20 7.69
C ASP A 70 8.61 -2.10 7.23
N SER A 71 8.89 -1.37 6.15
CA SER A 71 10.22 -1.32 5.54
C SER A 71 11.29 -0.68 6.43
N GLY A 72 10.88 0.14 7.43
CA GLY A 72 11.78 1.00 8.19
C GLY A 72 12.45 2.10 7.36
N ARG A 73 12.01 2.29 6.11
CA ARG A 73 12.63 3.14 5.08
C ARG A 73 11.68 4.16 4.49
N PHE A 74 10.51 4.31 5.09
CA PHE A 74 9.48 5.23 4.60
C PHE A 74 9.98 6.67 4.61
N ASP A 75 10.02 7.27 3.43
CA ASP A 75 10.26 8.68 3.22
C ASP A 75 9.05 9.31 2.51
N ALA A 76 8.41 10.25 3.20
CA ALA A 76 7.27 11.00 2.69
C ALA A 76 7.63 11.85 1.47
N ALA A 77 8.91 12.24 1.29
CA ALA A 77 9.37 12.94 0.10
C ALA A 77 9.29 12.06 -1.16
N CYS A 78 9.20 10.73 -1.03
CA CYS A 78 9.00 9.84 -2.17
C CYS A 78 7.52 9.70 -2.58
N LEU A 79 6.61 10.37 -1.89
CA LEU A 79 5.20 10.43 -2.28
C LEU A 79 4.96 11.55 -3.31
N THR A 80 4.02 11.32 -4.23
CA THR A 80 3.71 12.26 -5.31
C THR A 80 3.07 13.57 -4.82
N GLN A 81 2.37 13.55 -3.67
CA GLN A 81 1.68 14.73 -3.14
C GLN A 81 1.37 14.60 -1.63
N PRO A 82 1.10 15.72 -0.92
CA PRO A 82 0.57 15.66 0.44
C PRO A 82 -0.73 14.86 0.52
N GLY A 83 -0.92 14.08 1.58
CA GLY A 83 -2.13 13.26 1.76
C GLY A 83 -2.23 12.05 0.80
N THR A 84 -1.15 11.66 0.13
CA THR A 84 -1.13 10.48 -0.76
C THR A 84 -1.60 9.21 -0.06
N ILE A 85 -1.22 8.96 1.20
CA ILE A 85 -1.62 7.72 1.89
C ILE A 85 -3.14 7.64 2.07
N SER A 86 -3.81 8.74 2.42
CA SER A 86 -5.28 8.76 2.51
C SER A 86 -5.93 8.53 1.15
N ARG A 87 -5.36 9.09 0.07
CA ARG A 87 -5.84 8.86 -1.30
C ARG A 87 -5.60 7.43 -1.77
N SER A 88 -4.48 6.84 -1.41
CA SER A 88 -4.16 5.47 -1.77
C SER A 88 -5.15 4.49 -1.14
N ILE A 89 -5.60 4.71 0.10
CA ILE A 89 -6.70 3.92 0.70
C ILE A 89 -7.95 3.91 -0.19
N SER A 90 -8.38 5.07 -0.69
CA SER A 90 -9.53 5.15 -1.60
C SER A 90 -9.26 4.45 -2.94
N THR A 91 -8.07 4.61 -3.50
CA THR A 91 -7.65 3.92 -4.74
C THR A 91 -7.65 2.39 -4.57
N ILE A 92 -7.10 1.91 -3.45
CA ILE A 92 -7.03 0.49 -3.09
C ILE A 92 -8.44 -0.10 -2.96
N ARG A 93 -9.36 0.59 -2.27
CA ARG A 93 -10.77 0.17 -2.16
C ARG A 93 -11.47 0.10 -3.51
N ARG A 94 -11.22 1.09 -4.37
CA ARG A 94 -11.76 1.08 -5.74
C ARG A 94 -11.26 -0.13 -6.52
N TRP A 95 -9.97 -0.46 -6.43
CA TRP A 95 -9.45 -1.68 -7.07
C TRP A 95 -10.06 -2.95 -6.47
N ALA A 96 -10.22 -3.01 -5.14
CA ALA A 96 -10.83 -4.14 -4.45
C ALA A 96 -12.29 -4.37 -4.83
N SER A 97 -13.06 -3.31 -5.10
CA SER A 97 -14.46 -3.45 -5.51
C SER A 97 -14.66 -4.20 -6.84
N ALA A 98 -13.61 -4.30 -7.66
CA ALA A 98 -13.63 -5.07 -8.90
C ALA A 98 -13.48 -6.59 -8.66
N ASP A 99 -12.97 -7.00 -7.49
CA ASP A 99 -12.79 -8.41 -7.12
C ASP A 99 -13.24 -8.67 -5.66
N PRO A 100 -14.49 -9.12 -5.45
CA PRO A 100 -15.03 -9.42 -4.14
C PRO A 100 -14.24 -10.49 -3.37
N THR A 101 -13.53 -11.37 -4.09
CA THR A 101 -12.76 -12.45 -3.45
C THR A 101 -11.49 -11.95 -2.76
N GLN A 102 -10.96 -10.80 -3.22
CA GLN A 102 -9.77 -10.18 -2.65
C GLN A 102 -10.09 -9.05 -1.67
N ALA A 103 -11.35 -8.58 -1.63
CA ALA A 103 -11.77 -7.44 -0.81
C ALA A 103 -11.39 -7.59 0.67
N ALA A 104 -11.58 -8.78 1.26
CA ALA A 104 -11.23 -9.03 2.66
C ALA A 104 -9.71 -8.94 2.92
N ALA A 105 -8.90 -9.52 2.04
CA ALA A 105 -7.45 -9.45 2.15
C ALA A 105 -6.94 -8.00 1.97
N ILE A 106 -7.56 -7.25 1.07
CA ILE A 106 -7.21 -5.86 0.80
C ILE A 106 -7.58 -4.95 1.99
N GLU A 107 -8.68 -5.19 2.69
CA GLU A 107 -9.01 -4.41 3.91
C GLU A 107 -8.02 -4.63 5.06
N ILE A 108 -7.32 -5.78 5.10
CA ILE A 108 -6.20 -5.99 6.05
C ILE A 108 -5.05 -5.02 5.72
N GLU A 109 -4.69 -4.92 4.44
CA GLU A 109 -3.65 -3.99 3.97
C GLU A 109 -4.04 -2.52 4.23
N ILE A 110 -5.30 -2.15 4.02
CA ILE A 110 -5.84 -0.82 4.37
C ILE A 110 -5.76 -0.58 5.87
N THR A 111 -6.04 -1.59 6.69
CA THR A 111 -5.98 -1.48 8.15
C THR A 111 -4.56 -1.17 8.61
N ALA A 112 -3.53 -1.79 8.01
CA ALA A 112 -2.14 -1.47 8.29
C ALA A 112 -1.81 0.01 8.00
N LEU A 113 -2.24 0.54 6.85
CA LEU A 113 -2.07 1.96 6.51
C LEU A 113 -2.79 2.90 7.49
N LYS A 114 -4.00 2.54 7.92
CA LYS A 114 -4.75 3.31 8.92
C LYS A 114 -4.02 3.34 10.26
N ILE A 115 -3.55 2.19 10.75
CA ILE A 115 -2.79 2.11 12.01
C ILE A 115 -1.55 2.99 11.93
N PHE A 116 -0.81 2.93 10.82
CA PHE A 116 0.35 3.78 10.59
C PHE A 116 0.01 5.28 10.68
N LEU A 117 -1.07 5.72 10.01
CA LEU A 117 -1.50 7.12 10.08
C LEU A 117 -1.95 7.54 11.48
N LEU A 118 -2.66 6.68 12.21
CA LEU A 118 -3.05 6.94 13.60
C LEU A 118 -1.82 7.14 14.49
N GLN A 119 -0.80 6.26 14.36
CA GLN A 119 0.46 6.38 15.09
C GLN A 119 1.22 7.67 14.76
N ILE A 120 1.15 8.14 13.50
CA ILE A 120 1.71 9.44 13.12
C ILE A 120 0.95 10.56 13.83
N PHE A 121 -0.39 10.57 13.77
CA PHE A 121 -1.18 11.64 14.38
C PHE A 121 -0.94 11.76 15.89
N ASP A 122 -0.67 10.67 16.58
CA ASP A 122 -0.32 10.70 18.01
C ASP A 122 1.02 11.41 18.27
N ARG A 123 1.95 11.37 17.31
CA ARG A 123 3.29 11.98 17.39
C ARG A 123 3.35 13.40 16.85
N VAL A 124 2.38 13.83 16.04
CA VAL A 124 2.35 15.18 15.46
C VAL A 124 1.98 16.22 16.51
N SER A 125 2.76 17.29 16.58
CA SER A 125 2.44 18.46 17.40
C SER A 125 1.33 19.28 16.73
N ALA A 126 0.08 18.89 17.01
CA ALA A 126 -1.12 19.58 16.55
C ALA A 126 -2.16 19.70 17.69
N PRO A 127 -3.04 20.72 17.65
CA PRO A 127 -4.12 20.86 18.61
C PRO A 127 -4.97 19.58 18.70
N ARG A 128 -5.41 19.22 19.92
CA ARG A 128 -6.14 17.96 20.17
C ARG A 128 -7.38 17.81 19.28
N HIS A 129 -8.14 18.88 19.07
CA HIS A 129 -9.33 18.87 18.20
C HIS A 129 -8.99 18.58 16.73
N ALA A 130 -7.84 19.05 16.24
CA ALA A 130 -7.40 18.81 14.87
C ALA A 130 -6.95 17.35 14.67
N ARG A 131 -6.27 16.77 15.67
CA ARG A 131 -5.92 15.34 15.68
C ARG A 131 -7.16 14.45 15.71
N GLN A 132 -8.10 14.74 16.62
CA GLN A 132 -9.36 14.02 16.72
C GLN A 132 -10.13 14.03 15.39
N ALA A 133 -10.33 15.22 14.80
CA ALA A 133 -11.03 15.34 13.52
C ALA A 133 -10.32 14.60 12.36
N ALA A 134 -8.99 14.52 12.38
CA ALA A 134 -8.23 13.74 11.40
C ALA A 134 -8.38 12.22 11.61
N GLN A 135 -8.38 11.76 12.86
CA GLN A 135 -8.62 10.36 13.23
C GLN A 135 -10.04 9.92 12.86
N ASP A 136 -11.07 10.73 13.17
CA ASP A 136 -12.47 10.43 12.86
C ASP A 136 -12.67 10.26 11.35
N ARG A 137 -12.14 11.19 10.54
CA ARG A 137 -12.16 11.10 9.06
C ARG A 137 -11.45 9.86 8.52
N LEU A 138 -10.35 9.45 9.14
CA LEU A 138 -9.57 8.29 8.70
C LEU A 138 -10.31 6.97 9.00
N LEU A 139 -10.99 6.91 10.14
CA LEU A 139 -11.79 5.76 10.55
C LEU A 139 -13.12 5.67 9.80
N GLY A 140 -13.61 6.79 9.28
CA GLY A 140 -14.91 6.87 8.60
C GLY A 140 -16.07 6.90 9.60
N ALA A 141 -15.85 7.50 10.77
CA ALA A 141 -16.87 7.77 11.78
C ALA A 141 -17.76 8.96 11.39
#